data_AF-A0A316Z3K7-F1
#
_entry.id   AF-A0A316Z3K7-F1
#
_cell.length_a   1.000
_cell.length_b   1.000
_cell.length_c   1.000
_cell.angle_alpha   90.00
_cell.angle_beta   90.00
_cell.angle_gamma   90.00
#
_symmetry.space_group_name_H-M   'P 1'
#
loop_
_entity.id
_entity.type
_entity.pdbx_description
1 polymer ?
#
loop_
_entity_poly.entity_id
_entity_poly.type
_entity_poly.pdbx_seq_one_letter_code
_entity_poly.pdbx_strand_id
1 'polypeptide(L)' 'MPKVTKKQQNASLDFSKAKTKLGRKAAPSNATSTAFKARSVALPMQGVSRDREHDEGKWKGKSIADLVAGTRHYAAGVRK' A
#
# COMPACT_ATOMS: atom_id res chain seq x y z
N MET A 1 23.76 31.08 -39.63
CA MET A 1 22.82 29.96 -39.39
C MET A 1 21.40 30.50 -39.47
N PRO A 2 20.49 29.90 -40.25
CA PRO A 2 19.15 30.44 -40.45
C PRO A 2 18.33 30.30 -39.15
N LYS A 3 17.78 31.42 -38.69
CA LYS A 3 16.98 31.52 -37.46
C LYS A 3 15.58 31.00 -37.77
N VAL A 4 15.19 29.88 -37.17
CA VAL A 4 13.86 29.28 -37.36
C VAL A 4 12.77 30.32 -37.04
N THR A 5 11.88 30.57 -38.00
CA THR A 5 10.82 31.58 -37.89
C THR A 5 9.63 31.04 -37.09
N LYS A 6 8.98 31.90 -36.31
CA LYS A 6 7.87 31.55 -35.38
C LYS A 6 6.72 30.77 -36.04
N LYS A 7 6.54 30.85 -37.37
CA LYS A 7 5.49 30.12 -38.10
C LYS A 7 5.69 28.61 -38.12
N GLN A 8 6.93 28.12 -38.04
CA GLN A 8 7.22 26.68 -37.93
C GLN A 8 7.05 26.13 -36.50
N GLN A 9 6.89 27.01 -35.50
CA GLN A 9 6.67 26.64 -34.10
C GLN A 9 5.19 26.34 -33.80
N ASN A 10 4.27 26.73 -34.68
CA ASN A 10 2.82 26.61 -34.50
C ASN A 10 2.19 25.42 -35.25
N ALA A 11 2.98 24.65 -36.01
CA ALA A 11 2.53 23.35 -36.49
C ALA A 11 2.46 22.42 -35.26
N SER A 12 1.40 21.64 -35.12
CA SER A 12 1.32 20.58 -34.12
C SER A 12 2.43 19.57 -34.40
N LEU A 13 3.58 19.72 -33.71
CA LEU A 13 4.72 18.85 -33.90
C LEU A 13 4.44 17.51 -33.23
N ASP A 14 4.46 16.43 -34.02
CA ASP A 14 4.27 15.05 -33.52
C ASP A 14 5.33 14.65 -32.49
N PHE A 15 6.50 15.30 -32.50
CA PHE A 15 7.57 15.08 -31.54
C PHE A 15 8.15 16.39 -31.01
N SER A 16 8.24 16.50 -29.69
CA SER A 16 8.95 17.59 -29.02
C SER A 16 10.02 17.03 -28.07
N LYS A 17 11.20 17.66 -28.05
CA LYS A 17 12.27 17.34 -27.10
C LYS A 17 12.34 18.43 -26.03
N ALA A 18 12.45 18.00 -24.77
CA ALA A 18 12.70 18.92 -23.68
C ALA A 18 14.04 19.66 -23.89
N LYS A 19 14.10 20.93 -23.50
CA LYS A 19 15.34 21.73 -23.56
C LYS A 19 16.42 21.06 -22.70
N THR A 20 17.63 20.97 -23.22
CA THR A 20 18.80 20.46 -22.48
C THR A 20 19.01 21.32 -21.25
N LYS A 21 18.94 20.70 -20.07
CA LYS A 21 19.24 21.34 -18.79
C LYS A 21 20.67 21.01 -18.41
N LEU A 22 21.47 22.03 -18.07
CA LEU A 22 22.83 21.83 -17.58
C LEU A 22 22.78 20.94 -16.32
N GLY A 23 23.64 19.93 -16.27
CA GLY A 23 23.74 19.00 -15.13
C GLY A 23 22.63 17.95 -15.03
N ARG A 24 21.69 17.84 -15.99
CA ARG A 24 20.66 16.78 -15.99
C ARG A 24 20.48 16.14 -17.36
N LYS A 25 20.51 14.80 -17.40
CA LYS A 25 20.21 13.99 -18.59
C LYS A 25 18.78 13.46 -18.49
N ALA A 26 18.00 13.59 -19.57
CA ALA A 26 16.65 13.05 -19.64
C ALA A 26 16.66 11.53 -19.88
N ALA A 27 15.66 10.84 -19.34
CA ALA A 27 15.41 9.44 -19.68
C ALA A 27 15.04 9.32 -21.16
N PRO A 28 15.40 8.21 -21.83
CA PRO A 28 15.04 8.00 -23.22
C PRO A 28 13.52 7.81 -23.36
N SER A 29 12.95 8.25 -24.49
CA SER A 29 11.49 8.30 -24.71
C SER A 29 10.83 6.94 -24.89
N ASN A 30 11.62 5.88 -25.02
CA ASN A 30 11.17 4.50 -25.24
C ASN A 30 11.44 3.58 -24.03
N ALA A 31 11.82 4.13 -22.87
CA ALA A 31 12.04 3.33 -21.67
C ALA A 31 10.71 2.95 -20.99
N THR A 32 10.52 1.66 -20.77
CA THR A 32 9.43 1.13 -19.95
C THR A 32 9.82 1.17 -18.47
N SER A 33 9.00 1.78 -17.62
CA SER A 33 9.21 1.78 -16.17
C SER A 33 8.62 0.53 -15.52
N THR A 34 9.46 -0.28 -14.90
CA THR A 34 9.07 -1.52 -14.17
C THR A 34 9.05 -1.34 -12.66
N ALA A 35 9.15 -0.10 -12.17
CA ALA A 35 9.12 0.20 -10.75
C ALA A 35 7.67 0.18 -10.24
N PHE A 36 7.32 -0.81 -9.43
CA PHE A 36 6.03 -0.88 -8.74
C PHE A 36 6.24 -1.01 -7.24
N LYS A 37 5.28 -0.50 -6.45
CA LYS A 37 5.25 -0.66 -5.00
C LYS A 37 4.04 -1.51 -4.63
N ALA A 38 4.30 -2.72 -4.13
CA ALA A 38 3.25 -3.58 -3.56
C ALA A 38 3.20 -3.40 -2.04
N ARG A 39 2.00 -3.22 -1.50
CA ARG A 39 1.74 -3.26 -0.05
C ARG A 39 0.78 -4.41 0.23
N SER A 40 1.04 -5.16 1.30
CA SER A 40 0.12 -6.19 1.79
C SER A 40 -0.90 -5.59 2.75
N VAL A 41 -2.09 -6.18 2.79
CA VAL A 41 -3.10 -5.91 3.81
C VAL A 41 -3.00 -7.01 4.85
N ALA A 42 -2.79 -6.65 6.12
CA ALA A 42 -2.85 -7.58 7.24
C ALA A 42 -4.30 -7.64 7.76
N LEU A 43 -4.89 -8.82 7.74
CA LEU A 43 -6.22 -9.06 8.29
C LEU A 43 -6.10 -9.50 9.77
N PRO A 44 -7.03 -9.08 10.65
CA PRO A 44 -7.10 -9.60 12.00
C PRO A 44 -7.32 -11.10 11.99
N MET A 45 -6.54 -11.85 12.77
CA MET A 45 -6.80 -13.27 12.99
C MET A 45 -8.08 -13.43 13.79
N GLN A 46 -9.06 -14.08 13.20
CA GLN A 46 -10.26 -14.53 13.89
C GLN A 46 -9.97 -15.92 14.47
N GLY A 47 -10.29 -16.15 15.74
CA GLY A 47 -9.91 -17.36 16.49
C GLY A 47 -10.54 -18.68 16.03
N VAL A 48 -11.03 -18.80 14.80
CA VAL A 48 -11.70 -19.99 14.26
C VAL A 48 -10.71 -21.16 14.11
N SER A 49 -9.48 -20.88 13.69
CA SER A 49 -8.45 -21.90 13.43
C SER A 49 -7.26 -21.82 14.39
N ARG A 50 -7.41 -21.07 15.49
CA ARG A 50 -6.33 -20.95 16.48
C ARG A 50 -6.26 -22.24 17.30
N ASP A 51 -5.11 -22.90 17.24
CA ASP A 51 -4.78 -24.00 18.14
C ASP A 51 -4.64 -23.46 19.58
N ARG A 52 -5.36 -24.09 20.50
CA ARG A 52 -5.46 -23.72 21.92
C ARG A 52 -5.09 -24.89 22.83
N GLU A 53 -4.50 -25.95 22.29
CA GLU A 53 -4.18 -27.15 23.06
C GLU A 53 -3.21 -26.84 24.21
N HIS A 54 -2.30 -25.88 23.98
CA HIS A 54 -1.29 -25.42 24.94
C HIS A 54 -1.72 -24.25 25.85
N ASP A 55 -2.95 -23.74 25.73
CA ASP A 55 -3.43 -22.68 26.62
C ASP A 55 -3.80 -23.29 27.99
N GLU A 56 -3.05 -22.93 29.04
CA GLU A 56 -3.33 -23.34 30.41
C GLU A 56 -4.58 -22.62 30.97
N GLY A 57 -5.46 -23.36 31.65
CA GLY A 57 -6.66 -22.80 32.29
C GLY A 57 -7.78 -22.39 31.34
N LYS A 58 -8.14 -23.27 30.40
CA LYS A 58 -9.28 -23.09 29.49
C LYS A 58 -10.63 -23.27 30.18
N TRP A 59 -11.56 -22.34 29.95
CA TRP A 59 -12.98 -22.49 30.32
C TRP A 59 -13.86 -22.24 29.10
N LYS A 60 -14.76 -23.19 28.79
CA LYS A 60 -15.65 -23.16 27.60
C LYS A 60 -14.90 -22.85 26.29
N GLY A 61 -13.70 -23.40 26.11
CA GLY A 61 -12.88 -23.23 24.91
C GLY A 61 -12.24 -21.85 24.73
N LYS A 62 -12.27 -20.99 25.76
CA LYS A 62 -11.58 -19.69 25.79
C LYS A 62 -10.35 -19.75 26.67
N SER A 63 -9.30 -19.03 26.27
CA SER A 63 -8.11 -18.83 27.12
C SER A 63 -8.43 -17.90 28.29
N ILE A 64 -7.64 -17.93 29.36
CA ILE A 64 -7.76 -16.97 30.48
C ILE A 64 -7.69 -15.53 29.96
N ALA A 65 -6.79 -15.24 29.01
CA ALA A 65 -6.64 -13.91 28.42
C ALA A 65 -7.93 -13.44 27.74
N ASP A 66 -8.62 -14.32 27.00
CA ASP A 66 -9.89 -14.00 26.35
C ASP A 66 -11.01 -13.74 27.37
N LEU A 67 -11.01 -14.47 28.50
CA LEU A 67 -11.98 -14.28 29.58
C LEU A 67 -11.78 -12.94 30.30
N VAL A 68 -10.52 -12.60 30.60
CA VAL A 68 -10.16 -11.29 31.18
C VAL A 68 -10.59 -10.16 30.24
N ALA A 69 -10.37 -10.28 28.94
CA ALA A 69 -10.85 -9.31 27.97
C ALA A 69 -12.39 -9.18 27.99
N GLY A 70 -13.11 -10.29 28.16
CA GLY A 70 -14.57 -10.33 28.29
C GLY A 70 -15.14 -9.56 29.49
N THR A 71 -14.39 -9.47 30.60
CA THR A 71 -14.83 -8.71 31.81
C THR A 71 -15.01 -7.21 31.55
N ARG A 72 -14.39 -6.68 30.49
CA ARG A 72 -14.51 -5.27 30.07
C ARG A 72 -15.57 -5.03 28.99
N HIS A 73 -16.31 -6.06 28.59
CA HIS A 73 -17.32 -5.93 27.54
C HIS A 73 -18.50 -5.05 28.00
N TYR A 74 -19.09 -4.27 27.11
CA TYR A 74 -20.16 -3.31 27.45
C TYR A 74 -21.44 -4.00 27.96
N ALA A 75 -21.77 -5.18 27.43
CA ALA A 75 -22.98 -5.92 27.80
C ALA A 75 -22.80 -6.65 29.15
N ALA A 76 -23.74 -6.46 30.07
CA ALA A 76 -23.69 -7.06 31.40
C ALA A 76 -23.74 -8.60 31.38
N GLY A 77 -24.49 -9.19 30.45
CA GLY A 77 -24.57 -10.65 30.29
C GLY A 77 -23.30 -11.30 29.72
N VAL A 78 -22.38 -10.51 29.16
CA VAL A 78 -21.08 -11.00 28.67
C VAL A 78 -20.00 -10.93 29.76
N ARG A 79 -20.17 -10.04 30.75
CA ARG A 79 -19.26 -9.91 31.90
C ARG A 79 -19.55 -10.91 33.02
N LYS A 80 -20.79 -11.38 33.13
CA LYS A 80 -21.29 -12.33 34.13
C LYS A 80 -21.15 -13.76 33.61
#